data_AF-A0A2E0DDS2-F1
#
_entry.id   AF-A0A2E0DDS2-F1
#
_cell.length_a   1.000
_cell.length_b   1.000
_cell.length_c   1.000
_cell.angle_alpha   90.00
_cell.angle_beta   90.00
_cell.angle_gamma   90.00
#
_symmetry.space_group_name_H-M   'P 1'
#
loop_
_entity.id
_entity.type
_entity.pdbx_description
1 polymer ?
#
loop_
_entity_poly.entity_id
_entity_poly.type
_entity_poly.pdbx_seq_one_letter_code
_entity_poly.pdbx_strand_id
1 'polypeptide(L)'
;MVSGGNFHGQPLAIPIDYNIIAASELGNISDRRVYLLLKGNEKVPKLLVKNTGLNSGFMILQYTTAALASENKNLCYPASADSITTSLGQEDHVSMGSIGAVKFLQVVRNLEKILSIELICSSQAYDFLKPLSSGKKIEDCHKYIRTKISHCDNDKVFIDDMKEAEIIIKSKKLIELTS
;
A
#
# COMPACT_ATOMS: atom_id res chain seq x y z
N MET A 1 48.62 10.64 -1.27
CA MET A 1 47.21 10.73 -0.85
C MET A 1 46.43 11.29 -2.04
N VAL A 2 45.28 10.71 -2.40
CA VAL A 2 44.45 11.16 -3.53
C VAL A 2 43.15 11.72 -2.96
N SER A 3 42.78 12.95 -3.34
CA SER A 3 41.47 13.53 -3.07
C SER A 3 40.47 13.06 -4.12
N GLY A 4 39.24 12.72 -3.73
CA GLY A 4 38.21 12.18 -4.62
C GLY A 4 36.80 12.54 -4.18
N GLY A 5 35.79 12.16 -4.98
CA GLY A 5 34.38 12.55 -4.79
C GLY A 5 33.40 11.40 -4.53
N ASN A 6 33.89 10.22 -4.14
CA ASN A 6 33.05 9.01 -3.99
C ASN A 6 31.98 9.12 -2.88
N PHE A 7 32.00 10.17 -2.07
CA PHE A 7 30.94 10.49 -1.11
C PHE A 7 29.68 11.07 -1.77
N HIS A 8 29.75 11.47 -3.05
CA HIS A 8 28.62 12.10 -3.74
C HIS A 8 27.46 11.10 -3.96
N GLY A 9 26.32 11.34 -3.32
CA GLY A 9 25.20 10.40 -3.23
C GLY A 9 24.29 10.27 -4.46
N GLN A 10 24.55 10.97 -5.57
CA GLN A 10 23.68 10.97 -6.77
C GLN A 10 23.35 9.58 -7.30
N PRO A 11 24.30 8.63 -7.38
CA PRO A 11 24.01 7.28 -7.86
C PRO A 11 23.00 6.52 -6.98
N LEU A 12 22.76 6.95 -5.74
CA LEU A 12 21.71 6.42 -4.87
C LEU A 12 20.44 7.26 -4.92
N ALA A 13 20.56 8.59 -5.00
CA ALA A 13 19.42 9.51 -4.98
C ALA A 13 18.45 9.26 -6.15
N ILE A 14 18.97 9.10 -7.36
CA ILE A 14 18.15 8.88 -8.57
C ILE A 14 17.37 7.56 -8.48
N PRO A 15 17.98 6.39 -8.19
CA PRO A 15 17.23 5.15 -7.99
C PRO A 15 16.18 5.21 -6.89
N ILE A 16 16.42 5.96 -5.80
CA ILE A 16 15.42 6.13 -4.74
C ILE A 16 14.18 6.84 -5.29
N ASP A 17 14.35 7.93 -6.06
CA ASP A 17 13.21 8.64 -6.66
C ASP A 17 12.43 7.77 -7.65
N TYR A 18 13.10 6.90 -8.42
CA TYR A 18 12.41 5.92 -9.27
C TYR A 18 11.59 4.91 -8.44
N ASN A 19 12.11 4.47 -7.30
CA ASN A 19 11.38 3.56 -6.41
C ASN A 19 10.17 4.23 -5.75
N ILE A 20 10.23 5.54 -5.47
CA ILE A 20 9.06 6.31 -5.00
C ILE A 20 7.93 6.24 -6.04
N ILE A 21 8.24 6.49 -7.31
CA ILE A 21 7.26 6.45 -8.41
C ILE A 21 6.68 5.03 -8.53
N ALA A 22 7.52 4.01 -8.54
CA ALA A 22 7.08 2.62 -8.65
C ALA A 22 6.15 2.19 -7.49
N ALA A 23 6.52 2.51 -6.25
CA ALA A 23 5.71 2.20 -5.07
C ALA A 23 4.38 2.98 -5.05
N SER A 24 4.40 4.24 -5.50
CA SER A 24 3.20 5.06 -5.65
C SER A 24 2.21 4.42 -6.63
N GLU A 25 2.68 3.95 -7.79
CA GLU A 25 1.82 3.30 -8.79
C GLU A 25 1.22 1.97 -8.32
N LEU A 26 1.97 1.18 -7.54
CA LEU A 26 1.41 -0.02 -6.90
C LEU A 26 0.24 0.31 -5.98
N GLY A 27 0.33 1.42 -5.24
CA GLY A 27 -0.76 1.89 -4.37
C GLY A 27 -1.95 2.40 -5.20
N ASN A 28 -1.68 3.14 -6.26
CA ASN A 28 -2.70 3.69 -7.15
C ASN A 28 -3.54 2.59 -7.82
N ILE A 29 -2.92 1.53 -8.35
CA ILE A 29 -3.67 0.41 -8.95
C ILE A 29 -4.39 -0.44 -7.90
N SER A 30 -3.85 -0.53 -6.68
CA SER A 30 -4.49 -1.23 -5.55
C SER A 30 -5.78 -0.53 -5.11
N ASP A 31 -5.78 0.80 -4.99
CA ASP A 31 -6.99 1.59 -4.73
C ASP A 31 -8.08 1.35 -5.79
N ARG A 32 -7.69 1.26 -7.08
CA ARG A 32 -8.64 0.93 -8.15
C ARG A 32 -9.25 -0.46 -7.97
N ARG A 33 -8.50 -1.46 -7.49
CA ARG A 33 -9.03 -2.79 -7.19
C ARG A 33 -9.95 -2.77 -5.96
N VAL A 34 -9.61 -2.00 -4.93
CA VAL A 34 -10.50 -1.75 -3.78
C VAL A 34 -11.83 -1.16 -4.23
N TYR A 35 -11.81 -0.13 -5.08
CA TYR A 35 -13.04 0.43 -5.66
C TYR A 35 -13.88 -0.63 -6.40
N LEU A 36 -13.25 -1.49 -7.21
CA LEU A 36 -13.95 -2.54 -7.95
C LEU A 36 -14.57 -3.59 -7.01
N LEU A 37 -13.88 -3.95 -5.92
CA LEU A 37 -14.41 -4.84 -4.88
C LEU A 37 -15.65 -4.23 -4.21
N LEU A 38 -15.60 -2.95 -3.85
CA LEU A 38 -16.71 -2.24 -3.22
C LEU A 38 -17.89 -2.00 -4.17
N LYS A 39 -17.63 -1.85 -5.47
CA LYS A 39 -18.70 -1.75 -6.48
C LYS A 39 -19.55 -3.02 -6.48
N GLY A 40 -18.94 -4.18 -6.18
CA GLY A 40 -19.61 -5.47 -6.16
C GLY A 40 -20.06 -5.93 -7.55
N ASN A 41 -20.84 -6.99 -7.58
CA ASN A 41 -21.48 -7.57 -8.77
C ASN A 41 -22.73 -8.37 -8.34
N GLU A 42 -23.28 -9.22 -9.20
CA GLU A 42 -24.46 -10.04 -8.90
C GLU A 42 -24.27 -10.99 -7.70
N LYS A 43 -23.03 -11.43 -7.43
CA LYS A 43 -22.71 -12.38 -6.35
C LYS A 43 -22.11 -11.70 -5.12
N VAL A 44 -21.40 -10.59 -5.33
CA VAL A 44 -20.72 -9.83 -4.27
C VAL A 44 -21.50 -8.56 -4.01
N PRO A 45 -22.08 -8.37 -2.80
CA PRO A 45 -22.90 -7.21 -2.52
C PRO A 45 -22.09 -5.91 -2.55
N LYS A 46 -22.77 -4.82 -2.90
CA LYS A 46 -22.19 -3.47 -2.89
C LYS A 46 -21.67 -3.13 -1.49
N LEU A 47 -20.54 -2.44 -1.41
CA LEU A 47 -19.84 -2.09 -0.16
C LEU A 47 -19.45 -3.30 0.70
N LEU A 48 -19.48 -4.51 0.14
CA LEU A 48 -19.08 -5.76 0.78
C LEU A 48 -19.89 -6.14 2.04
N VAL A 49 -21.16 -5.72 2.08
CA VAL A 49 -22.11 -6.03 3.16
C VAL A 49 -23.51 -6.28 2.59
N LYS A 50 -24.27 -7.24 3.15
CA LYS A 50 -25.59 -7.61 2.62
C LYS A 50 -26.67 -6.53 2.81
N ASN A 51 -26.68 -5.87 3.98
CA ASN A 51 -27.73 -4.91 4.36
C ASN A 51 -27.29 -3.46 4.13
N THR A 52 -27.13 -3.08 2.87
CA THR A 52 -26.77 -1.70 2.48
C THR A 52 -27.90 -0.72 2.79
N GLY A 53 -27.59 0.46 3.34
CA GLY A 53 -28.56 1.51 3.68
C GLY A 53 -28.73 1.72 5.19
N LEU A 54 -28.54 0.66 5.98
CA LEU A 54 -28.29 0.77 7.43
C LEU A 54 -26.79 0.69 7.76
N ASN A 55 -26.04 -0.03 6.91
CA ASN A 55 -24.60 -0.21 7.03
C ASN A 55 -23.86 0.59 5.96
N SER A 56 -22.78 1.27 6.36
CA SER A 56 -21.82 1.94 5.48
C SER A 56 -20.80 0.96 4.89
N GLY A 57 -20.67 -0.24 5.49
CA GLY A 57 -19.78 -1.30 5.06
C GLY A 57 -18.33 -0.84 4.97
N PHE A 58 -17.69 -1.18 3.86
CA PHE A 58 -16.25 -0.96 3.67
C PHE A 58 -15.96 0.41 3.01
N MET A 59 -16.95 1.30 2.88
CA MET A 59 -16.84 2.57 2.15
C MET A 59 -15.67 3.45 2.63
N ILE A 60 -15.54 3.65 3.94
CA ILE A 60 -14.53 4.54 4.53
C ILE A 60 -13.11 3.98 4.37
N LEU A 61 -12.96 2.66 4.22
CA LEU A 61 -11.66 2.08 3.90
C LEU A 61 -11.16 2.54 2.53
N GLN A 62 -12.05 2.64 1.54
CA GLN A 62 -11.67 3.16 0.22
C GLN A 62 -11.36 4.65 0.23
N TYR A 63 -11.97 5.43 1.14
CA TYR A 63 -11.57 6.84 1.33
C TYR A 63 -10.15 6.94 1.87
N THR A 64 -9.77 6.01 2.75
CA THR A 64 -8.41 5.92 3.29
C THR A 64 -7.41 5.56 2.19
N THR A 65 -7.69 4.55 1.36
CA THR A 65 -6.79 4.20 0.24
C THR A 65 -6.67 5.32 -0.78
N ALA A 66 -7.77 6.00 -1.11
CA ALA A 66 -7.77 7.12 -2.03
C ALA A 66 -6.95 8.30 -1.51
N ALA A 67 -7.06 8.63 -0.21
CA ALA A 67 -6.27 9.69 0.42
C ALA A 67 -4.76 9.37 0.40
N LEU A 68 -4.38 8.15 0.77
CA LEU A 68 -2.98 7.70 0.78
C LEU A 68 -2.39 7.64 -0.65
N ALA A 69 -3.15 7.15 -1.62
CA ALA A 69 -2.73 7.13 -3.02
C ALA A 69 -2.55 8.56 -3.57
N SER A 70 -3.41 9.50 -3.16
CA SER A 70 -3.28 10.91 -3.54
C SER A 70 -2.08 11.59 -2.87
N GLU A 71 -1.82 11.31 -1.60
CA GLU A 71 -0.64 11.80 -0.88
C GLU A 71 0.65 11.35 -1.59
N ASN A 72 0.73 10.07 -1.99
CA ASN A 72 1.89 9.53 -2.70
C ASN A 72 2.20 10.29 -4.00
N LYS A 73 1.19 10.82 -4.72
CA LYS A 73 1.41 11.62 -5.93
C LYS A 73 2.22 12.89 -5.65
N ASN A 74 1.95 13.55 -4.52
CA ASN A 74 2.72 14.73 -4.11
C ASN A 74 4.16 14.35 -3.74
N LEU A 75 4.36 13.16 -3.17
CA LEU A 75 5.69 12.67 -2.82
C LEU A 75 6.53 12.23 -4.02
N CYS A 76 5.92 11.99 -5.19
CA CYS A 76 6.61 11.56 -6.41
C CYS A 76 7.49 12.62 -7.08
N TYR A 77 7.45 13.89 -6.68
CA TYR A 77 8.39 14.89 -7.21
C TYR A 77 9.83 14.46 -6.86
N PRO A 78 10.79 14.37 -7.80
CA PRO A 78 12.11 13.82 -7.50
C PRO A 78 12.91 14.76 -6.57
N ALA A 79 13.41 14.24 -5.45
CA ALA A 79 14.29 15.02 -4.57
C ALA A 79 15.67 15.24 -5.21
N SER A 80 16.16 14.27 -6.00
CA SER A 80 17.46 14.31 -6.67
C SER A 80 17.53 15.29 -7.84
N ALA A 81 16.41 15.94 -8.19
CA ALA A 81 16.36 16.98 -9.20
C ALA A 81 16.71 18.37 -8.63
N ASP A 82 16.86 18.48 -7.31
CA ASP A 82 17.26 19.72 -6.62
C ASP A 82 18.73 19.65 -6.15
N SER A 83 19.37 20.81 -6.08
CA SER A 83 20.72 20.99 -5.54
C SER A 83 20.90 22.44 -5.09
N ILE A 84 21.29 22.62 -3.83
CA ILE A 84 21.56 23.94 -3.24
C ILE A 84 23.00 23.95 -2.76
N THR A 85 23.79 24.85 -3.34
CA THR A 85 25.21 25.03 -3.02
C THR A 85 25.41 25.40 -1.56
N THR A 86 26.39 24.77 -0.91
CA THR A 86 26.77 25.08 0.47
C THR A 86 28.27 25.40 0.57
N SER A 87 28.73 25.72 1.78
CA SER A 87 30.16 25.88 2.08
C SER A 87 30.89 26.87 1.16
N LEU A 88 30.26 28.02 0.88
CA LEU A 88 30.82 29.09 0.04
C LEU A 88 31.26 28.62 -1.37
N GLY A 89 30.56 27.63 -1.94
CA GLY A 89 30.86 27.10 -3.28
C GLY A 89 31.83 25.92 -3.28
N GLN A 90 32.26 25.42 -2.11
CA GLN A 90 33.06 24.20 -2.03
C GLN A 90 32.23 22.94 -2.26
N GLU A 91 30.96 22.94 -1.82
CA GLU A 91 29.98 21.89 -2.09
C GLU A 91 28.89 22.50 -2.99
N ASP A 92 29.23 22.71 -4.25
CA ASP A 92 28.40 23.43 -5.23
C ASP A 92 27.30 22.56 -5.87
N HIS A 93 27.50 21.25 -5.91
CA HIS A 93 26.52 20.27 -6.40
C HIS A 93 26.34 19.13 -5.39
N VAL A 94 25.09 18.88 -5.00
CA VAL A 94 24.72 17.83 -4.02
C VAL A 94 23.52 17.03 -4.49
N SER A 95 23.31 15.86 -3.86
CA SER A 95 22.32 14.89 -4.36
C SER A 95 20.92 14.97 -3.79
N MET A 96 20.76 15.64 -2.64
CA MET A 96 19.52 15.62 -1.85
C MET A 96 18.97 14.21 -1.54
N GLY A 97 19.80 13.17 -1.64
CA GLY A 97 19.36 11.76 -1.55
C GLY A 97 18.77 11.36 -0.20
N SER A 98 19.15 12.03 0.89
CA SER A 98 18.55 11.82 2.21
C SER A 98 17.07 12.21 2.25
N ILE A 99 16.68 13.30 1.58
CA ILE A 99 15.29 13.74 1.43
C ILE A 99 14.50 12.70 0.63
N GLY A 100 15.08 12.22 -0.48
CA GLY A 100 14.53 11.11 -1.26
C GLY A 100 14.27 9.86 -0.40
N ALA A 101 15.24 9.45 0.41
CA ALA A 101 15.11 8.27 1.26
C ALA A 101 13.98 8.38 2.30
N VAL A 102 13.82 9.55 2.94
CA VAL A 102 12.73 9.79 3.90
C VAL A 102 11.37 9.74 3.21
N LYS A 103 11.26 10.34 2.01
CA LYS A 103 10.03 10.29 1.21
C LYS A 103 9.69 8.88 0.77
N PHE A 104 10.69 8.10 0.35
CA PHE A 104 10.48 6.72 -0.03
C PHE A 104 9.95 5.86 1.12
N LEU A 105 10.49 6.03 2.33
CA LEU A 105 9.96 5.36 3.52
C LEU A 105 8.49 5.73 3.78
N GLN A 106 8.11 6.99 3.59
CA GLN A 106 6.71 7.42 3.73
C GLN A 106 5.80 6.76 2.67
N VAL A 107 6.22 6.74 1.41
CA VAL A 107 5.44 6.10 0.33
C VAL A 107 5.29 4.59 0.55
N VAL A 108 6.33 3.91 1.03
CA VAL A 108 6.26 2.48 1.37
C VAL A 108 5.26 2.25 2.51
N ARG A 109 5.27 3.07 3.57
CA ARG A 109 4.29 2.96 4.67
C ARG A 109 2.86 3.21 4.20
N ASN A 110 2.66 4.15 3.28
CA ASN A 110 1.36 4.38 2.67
C ASN A 110 0.92 3.20 1.80
N LEU A 111 1.83 2.62 1.01
CA LEU A 111 1.58 1.44 0.21
C LEU A 111 1.19 0.23 1.08
N GLU A 112 1.89 -0.01 2.18
CA GLU A 112 1.57 -1.09 3.13
C GLU A 112 0.11 -0.98 3.64
N LYS A 113 -0.33 0.22 4.01
CA LYS A 113 -1.72 0.48 4.43
C LYS A 113 -2.72 0.26 3.30
N ILE A 114 -2.41 0.70 2.09
CA ILE A 114 -3.28 0.50 0.92
C ILE A 114 -3.46 -0.99 0.65
N LEU A 115 -2.37 -1.76 0.61
CA LEU A 115 -2.40 -3.21 0.40
C LEU A 115 -3.11 -3.95 1.54
N SER A 116 -3.00 -3.46 2.76
CA SER A 116 -3.71 -4.01 3.93
C SER A 116 -5.23 -3.87 3.77
N ILE A 117 -5.70 -2.72 3.31
CA ILE A 117 -7.13 -2.51 3.02
C ILE A 117 -7.58 -3.38 1.85
N GLU A 118 -6.78 -3.51 0.79
CA GLU A 118 -7.09 -4.42 -0.32
C GLU A 118 -7.21 -5.87 0.15
N LEU A 119 -6.34 -6.32 1.06
CA LEU A 119 -6.36 -7.65 1.64
C LEU A 119 -7.68 -7.91 2.39
N ILE A 120 -8.12 -6.94 3.19
CA ILE A 120 -9.38 -7.00 3.93
C ILE A 120 -10.56 -7.08 2.96
N CYS A 121 -10.64 -6.16 2.00
CA CYS A 121 -11.74 -6.09 1.03
C CYS A 121 -11.80 -7.34 0.14
N SER A 122 -10.67 -7.83 -0.32
CA SER A 122 -10.61 -9.04 -1.17
C SER A 122 -11.01 -10.29 -0.41
N SER A 123 -10.60 -10.43 0.85
CA SER A 123 -11.00 -11.56 1.71
C SER A 123 -12.50 -11.55 1.99
N GLN A 124 -13.08 -10.36 2.20
CA GLN A 124 -14.52 -10.19 2.38
C GLN A 124 -15.30 -10.52 1.10
N ALA A 125 -14.86 -10.02 -0.06
CA ALA A 125 -15.48 -10.37 -1.34
C ALA A 125 -15.41 -11.87 -1.63
N TYR A 126 -14.30 -12.52 -1.26
CA TYR A 126 -14.09 -13.95 -1.45
C TYR A 126 -15.11 -14.79 -0.69
N ASP A 127 -15.48 -14.39 0.52
CA ASP A 127 -16.48 -15.14 1.31
C ASP A 127 -17.85 -15.18 0.64
N PHE A 128 -18.25 -14.10 -0.04
CA PHE A 128 -19.53 -14.04 -0.76
C PHE A 128 -19.59 -14.94 -1.99
N LEU A 129 -18.46 -15.47 -2.45
CA LEU A 129 -18.41 -16.39 -3.59
C LEU A 129 -18.62 -17.85 -3.19
N LYS A 130 -18.70 -18.17 -1.89
CA LYS A 130 -18.96 -19.55 -1.44
C LYS A 130 -20.31 -20.06 -2.01
N PRO A 131 -20.40 -21.34 -2.42
CA PRO A 131 -19.44 -22.43 -2.19
C PRO A 131 -18.31 -22.55 -3.23
N LEU A 132 -18.10 -21.56 -4.11
CA LEU A 132 -16.97 -21.59 -5.05
C LEU A 132 -15.62 -21.59 -4.30
N SER A 133 -14.60 -22.18 -4.92
CA SER A 133 -13.24 -22.25 -4.40
C SER A 133 -12.22 -21.82 -5.45
N SER A 134 -11.08 -21.31 -4.99
CA SER A 134 -9.93 -20.96 -5.82
C SER A 134 -8.85 -22.04 -5.76
N GLY A 135 -7.70 -21.79 -6.38
CA GLY A 135 -6.53 -22.66 -6.29
C GLY A 135 -6.01 -22.75 -4.85
N LYS A 136 -5.31 -23.87 -4.56
CA LYS A 136 -4.80 -24.21 -3.22
C LYS A 136 -4.09 -23.04 -2.51
N LYS A 137 -3.17 -22.36 -3.22
CA LYS A 137 -2.39 -21.24 -2.66
C LYS A 137 -3.27 -20.07 -2.19
N ILE A 138 -4.33 -19.75 -2.94
CA ILE A 138 -5.26 -18.67 -2.57
C ILE A 138 -6.15 -19.11 -1.39
N GLU A 139 -6.62 -20.36 -1.37
CA GLU A 139 -7.37 -20.91 -0.24
C GLU A 139 -6.54 -20.92 1.05
N ASP A 140 -5.26 -21.28 0.98
CA ASP A 140 -4.36 -21.30 2.14
C ASP A 140 -4.12 -19.89 2.69
N CYS A 141 -3.90 -18.91 1.81
CA CYS A 141 -3.83 -17.49 2.19
C CYS A 141 -5.13 -16.98 2.81
N HIS A 142 -6.28 -17.24 2.17
CA HIS A 142 -7.59 -16.80 2.66
C HIS A 142 -7.92 -17.38 4.04
N LYS A 143 -7.67 -18.69 4.24
CA LYS A 143 -7.81 -19.35 5.54
C LYS A 143 -6.94 -18.69 6.60
N TYR A 144 -5.67 -18.42 6.29
CA TYR A 144 -4.77 -17.75 7.22
C TYR A 144 -5.28 -16.35 7.60
N ILE A 145 -5.70 -15.55 6.63
CA ILE A 145 -6.26 -14.20 6.88
C ILE A 145 -7.48 -14.30 7.78
N ARG A 146 -8.37 -15.28 7.54
CA ARG A 146 -9.58 -15.50 8.36
C ARG A 146 -9.31 -15.97 9.78
N THR A 147 -8.10 -16.44 10.11
CA THR A 147 -7.68 -16.69 11.50
C THR A 147 -7.37 -15.39 12.29
N LYS A 148 -7.18 -14.27 11.59
CA LYS A 148 -6.80 -12.97 12.17
C LYS A 148 -7.90 -11.92 12.00
N ILE A 149 -8.56 -11.92 10.85
CA ILE A 149 -9.57 -10.93 10.47
C ILE A 149 -10.86 -11.69 10.13
N SER A 150 -11.87 -11.53 10.97
CA SER A 150 -13.16 -12.20 10.82
C SER A 150 -14.00 -11.63 9.65
N HIS A 151 -14.95 -12.41 9.16
CA HIS A 151 -15.97 -11.92 8.24
C HIS A 151 -16.78 -10.80 8.90
N CYS A 152 -17.20 -9.82 8.10
CA CYS A 152 -17.95 -8.67 8.59
C CYS A 152 -19.41 -8.72 8.10
N ASP A 153 -20.35 -9.01 9.00
CA ASP A 153 -21.79 -9.05 8.65
C ASP A 153 -22.47 -7.68 8.75
N ASN A 154 -22.03 -6.83 9.69
CA ASN A 154 -22.57 -5.50 9.97
C ASN A 154 -21.44 -4.50 10.20
N ASP A 155 -21.76 -3.20 10.24
CA ASP A 155 -20.80 -2.14 10.51
C ASP A 155 -20.03 -2.38 11.82
N LYS A 156 -18.71 -2.22 11.73
CA LYS A 156 -17.80 -2.27 12.88
C LYS A 156 -16.67 -1.27 12.69
N VAL A 157 -15.90 -1.07 13.76
CA VAL A 157 -14.66 -0.31 13.70
C VAL A 157 -13.57 -1.19 13.07
N PHE A 158 -13.00 -0.75 11.95
CA PHE A 158 -11.99 -1.49 11.20
C PHE A 158 -10.53 -1.25 11.65
N ILE A 159 -10.30 -0.41 12.66
CA ILE A 159 -8.94 -0.01 13.08
C ILE A 159 -8.07 -1.21 13.44
N ASP A 160 -8.63 -2.21 14.14
CA ASP A 160 -7.85 -3.38 14.58
C ASP A 160 -7.67 -4.39 13.45
N ASP A 161 -8.67 -4.57 12.58
CA ASP A 161 -8.53 -5.33 11.34
C ASP A 161 -7.41 -4.76 10.46
N MET A 162 -7.32 -3.44 10.33
CA MET A 162 -6.28 -2.77 9.57
C MET A 162 -4.89 -3.00 10.16
N LYS A 163 -4.74 -2.94 11.49
CA LYS A 163 -3.47 -3.25 12.17
C LYS A 163 -3.07 -4.70 11.93
N GLU A 164 -4.00 -5.65 12.07
CA GLU A 164 -3.73 -7.06 11.80
C GLU A 164 -3.35 -7.30 10.33
N ALA A 165 -4.05 -6.66 9.39
CA ALA A 165 -3.71 -6.72 7.97
C ALA A 165 -2.30 -6.16 7.69
N GLU A 166 -1.92 -5.06 8.34
CA GLU A 166 -0.57 -4.48 8.22
C GLU A 166 0.50 -5.44 8.76
N ILE A 167 0.23 -6.12 9.89
CA ILE A 167 1.10 -7.18 10.42
C ILE A 167 1.23 -8.32 9.40
N ILE A 168 0.13 -8.75 8.78
CA ILE A 168 0.16 -9.81 7.76
C ILE A 168 1.04 -9.41 6.57
N ILE A 169 0.85 -8.19 6.03
CA ILE A 169 1.65 -7.67 4.90
C ILE A 169 3.15 -7.65 5.25
N LYS A 170 3.51 -7.19 6.46
CA LYS A 170 4.90 -7.09 6.92
C LYS A 170 5.55 -8.44 7.24
N SER A 171 4.76 -9.41 7.71
CA SER A 171 5.25 -10.72 8.16
C SER A 171 5.82 -11.60 7.04
N LYS A 172 5.58 -11.26 5.76
CA LYS A 172 5.87 -12.12 4.58
C LYS A 172 5.16 -13.47 4.59
N LYS A 173 4.22 -13.71 5.52
CA LYS A 173 3.58 -15.02 5.67
C LYS A 173 2.84 -15.49 4.42
N LEU A 174 2.22 -14.57 3.69
CA LEU A 174 1.52 -14.88 2.43
C LEU A 174 2.50 -15.33 1.34
N ILE A 175 3.74 -14.83 1.34
CA ILE A 175 4.78 -15.26 0.40
C ILE A 175 5.20 -16.70 0.72
N GLU A 176 5.37 -17.03 2.00
CA GLU A 176 5.68 -18.40 2.43
C GLU A 176 4.59 -19.40 2.03
N LEU A 177 3.31 -19.04 2.21
CA LEU A 177 2.17 -19.89 1.85
C LEU A 177 2.02 -20.09 0.34
N THR A 178 2.59 -19.18 -0.45
CA THR A 178 2.50 -19.19 -1.92
C THR A 178 3.79 -19.62 -2.61
N SER A 179 4.84 -19.95 -1.85
CA SER A 179 6.11 -20.45 -2.39
C SER A 179 6.01 -21.89 -2.92
#